data_AF-A0A2A2F0K8-F1
#
_entry.id   AF-A0A2A2F0K8-F1
#
_cell.length_a   1.000
_cell.length_b   1.000
_cell.length_c   1.000
_cell.angle_alpha   90.00
_cell.angle_beta   90.00
_cell.angle_gamma   90.00
#
_symmetry.space_group_name_H-M   'P 1'
#
loop_
_entity.id
_entity.type
_entity.pdbx_description
1 polymer ?
#
loop_
_entity_poly.entity_id
_entity_poly.type
_entity_poly.pdbx_seq_one_letter_code
_entity_poly.pdbx_strand_id
1 'polypeptide(L)'
;MIRLSLRKTLMPALLALAIAPLSLAVSAADHGDDAAQGERYQHKHAAHLDAMQQRLGFDDDTRAELQAAHAEMRDAHRDLKGQDFDSRDERRDAYRELHEQHRAALDDILTDEQREELRSAMREKMQEHRAERREAMQERLTALVDGWELSDEERAALTETREALYSDMRELREQEFDSRDERREAYQALRDEHHAALTELLDEQQLEELKAAMQPKGSKHGHRHHGKRGHPSERDA
;
A
#
# COMPACT_ATOMS: atom_id res chain seq x y z
N MET A 1 -15.48 56.83 9.00
CA MET A 1 -16.80 56.52 9.59
C MET A 1 -16.83 55.04 9.92
N ILE A 2 -17.37 54.73 11.11
CA ILE A 2 -17.32 53.44 11.82
C ILE A 2 -18.45 52.52 11.31
N ARG A 3 -18.27 51.20 11.53
CA ARG A 3 -19.26 50.12 11.79
C ARG A 3 -19.31 49.07 10.67
N LEU A 4 -19.34 47.75 10.91
CA LEU A 4 -19.49 46.95 12.13
C LEU A 4 -18.98 45.51 11.87
N SER A 5 -18.39 44.90 12.89
CA SER A 5 -18.02 43.48 12.98
C SER A 5 -19.26 42.56 12.95
N LEU A 6 -19.17 41.39 12.30
CA LEU A 6 -20.07 40.25 12.56
C LEU A 6 -19.24 38.97 12.71
N ARG A 7 -18.89 38.65 13.97
CA ARG A 7 -18.45 37.31 14.37
C ARG A 7 -19.70 36.47 14.59
N LYS A 8 -19.90 35.40 13.81
CA LYS A 8 -20.94 34.40 14.06
C LYS A 8 -20.36 33.28 14.92
N THR A 9 -20.69 33.31 16.19
CA THR A 9 -20.59 32.20 17.14
C THR A 9 -21.71 31.19 16.85
N LEU A 10 -21.39 29.94 16.57
CA LEU A 10 -22.33 28.83 16.69
C LEU A 10 -21.94 28.00 17.92
N MET A 11 -22.89 27.90 18.85
CA MET A 11 -22.80 27.14 20.10
C MET A 11 -22.96 25.63 19.88
N PRO A 12 -22.44 24.78 20.78
CA PRO A 12 -22.48 23.32 20.69
C PRO A 12 -23.79 22.77 21.28
N ALA A 13 -24.40 21.80 20.59
CA ALA A 13 -25.60 21.09 21.06
C ALA A 13 -25.22 19.75 21.73
N LEU A 14 -25.30 19.79 23.07
CA LEU A 14 -25.61 18.74 24.05
C LEU A 14 -25.57 17.24 23.63
N LEU A 15 -24.55 16.60 24.21
CA LEU A 15 -24.42 15.19 24.63
C LEU A 15 -25.71 14.57 25.20
N ALA A 16 -26.12 13.40 24.69
CA ALA A 16 -27.03 12.48 25.37
C ALA A 16 -26.46 11.06 25.31
N LEU A 17 -25.71 10.71 26.36
CA LEU A 17 -25.10 9.40 26.58
C LEU A 17 -26.11 8.48 27.27
N ALA A 18 -26.62 7.47 26.56
CA ALA A 18 -27.44 6.39 27.14
C ALA A 18 -26.63 5.09 27.13
N ILE A 19 -25.97 4.78 28.24
CA ILE A 19 -25.29 3.50 28.47
C ILE A 19 -26.24 2.57 29.22
N ALA A 20 -26.62 1.45 28.60
CA ALA A 20 -27.19 0.29 29.27
C ALA A 20 -26.26 -0.92 29.05
N PRO A 21 -25.80 -1.62 30.11
CA PRO A 21 -24.96 -2.81 29.94
C PRO A 21 -25.84 -4.06 29.75
N LEU A 22 -25.83 -4.63 28.54
CA LEU A 22 -26.20 -6.02 28.30
C LEU A 22 -24.90 -6.84 28.27
N SER A 23 -24.60 -7.53 29.36
CA SER A 23 -23.48 -8.47 29.47
C SER A 23 -23.81 -9.76 28.74
N LEU A 24 -23.34 -9.87 27.50
CA LEU A 24 -23.33 -11.11 26.73
C LEU A 24 -21.95 -11.78 26.91
N ALA A 25 -21.87 -12.77 27.80
CA ALA A 25 -20.69 -13.61 27.95
C ALA A 25 -20.67 -14.64 26.82
N VAL A 26 -19.79 -14.45 25.83
CA VAL A 26 -19.39 -15.50 24.87
C VAL A 26 -18.07 -16.07 25.34
N SER A 27 -18.09 -17.34 25.73
CA SER A 27 -16.91 -18.16 25.88
C SER A 27 -16.45 -18.57 24.48
N ALA A 28 -15.29 -18.07 24.05
CA ALA A 28 -14.58 -18.61 22.90
C ALA A 28 -13.47 -19.53 23.43
N ALA A 29 -13.68 -20.83 23.25
CA ALA A 29 -12.68 -21.85 23.50
C ALA A 29 -11.71 -21.94 22.32
N ASP A 30 -10.43 -22.01 22.66
CA ASP A 30 -9.39 -22.82 22.02
C ASP A 30 -8.93 -22.47 20.59
N HIS A 31 -7.95 -21.55 20.47
CA HIS A 31 -6.98 -21.45 19.37
C HIS A 31 -5.62 -20.96 19.92
N GLY A 32 -4.80 -21.88 20.43
CA GLY A 32 -3.62 -21.58 21.26
C GLY A 32 -2.36 -21.04 20.55
N ASP A 33 -2.19 -21.19 19.23
CA ASP A 33 -0.95 -20.77 18.55
C ASP A 33 -1.08 -19.49 17.72
N ASP A 34 -2.26 -19.19 17.16
CA ASP A 34 -2.52 -17.92 16.45
C ASP A 34 -2.63 -16.74 17.43
N ALA A 35 -3.11 -16.99 18.65
CA ALA A 35 -3.22 -15.99 19.71
C ALA A 35 -1.84 -15.45 20.14
N ALA A 36 -0.84 -16.32 20.27
CA ALA A 36 0.51 -15.93 20.69
C ALA A 36 1.27 -15.10 19.63
N GLN A 37 1.03 -15.36 18.33
CA GLN A 37 1.56 -14.51 17.25
C GLN A 37 0.80 -13.18 17.16
N GLY A 38 -0.52 -13.20 17.36
CA GLY A 38 -1.37 -12.01 17.41
C GLY A 38 -0.96 -11.05 18.52
N GLU A 39 -0.71 -11.56 19.73
CA GLU A 39 -0.27 -10.75 20.89
C GLU A 39 1.10 -10.10 20.63
N ARG A 40 2.08 -10.85 20.11
CA ARG A 40 3.41 -10.31 19.78
C ARG A 40 3.36 -9.23 18.70
N TYR A 41 2.47 -9.37 17.71
CA TYR A 41 2.28 -8.38 16.66
C TYR A 41 1.59 -7.11 17.19
N GLN A 42 0.56 -7.28 18.03
CA GLN A 42 -0.15 -6.17 18.67
C GLN A 42 0.77 -5.35 19.58
N HIS A 43 1.63 -5.99 20.37
CA HIS A 43 2.59 -5.30 21.24
C HIS A 43 3.61 -4.45 20.46
N LYS A 44 4.14 -4.96 19.34
CA LYS A 44 5.07 -4.20 18.50
C LYS A 44 4.39 -3.02 17.83
N HIS A 45 3.14 -3.19 17.38
CA HIS A 45 2.38 -2.11 16.75
C HIS A 45 2.01 -1.02 17.77
N ALA A 46 1.63 -1.40 18.99
CA ALA A 46 1.32 -0.46 20.06
C ALA A 46 2.56 0.35 20.48
N ALA A 47 3.70 -0.30 20.69
CA ALA A 47 4.95 0.38 21.04
C ALA A 47 5.44 1.33 19.93
N HIS A 48 5.27 0.94 18.66
CA HIS A 48 5.62 1.80 17.52
C HIS A 48 4.72 3.03 17.43
N LEU A 49 3.41 2.86 17.65
CA LEU A 49 2.46 3.98 17.69
C LEU A 49 2.76 4.92 18.85
N ASP A 50 3.08 4.39 20.04
CA ASP A 50 3.42 5.19 21.21
C ASP A 50 4.71 6.00 20.99
N ALA A 51 5.77 5.37 20.46
CA ALA A 51 7.02 6.07 20.11
C ALA A 51 6.81 7.15 19.04
N MET A 52 5.93 6.90 18.05
CA MET A 52 5.58 7.88 17.03
C MET A 52 4.77 9.04 17.62
N GLN A 53 3.84 8.76 18.53
CA GLN A 53 3.03 9.78 19.20
C GLN A 53 3.88 10.69 20.10
N GLN A 54 4.83 10.12 20.84
CA GLN A 54 5.78 10.90 21.64
C GLN A 54 6.67 11.77 20.77
N ARG A 55 7.14 11.23 19.63
CA ARG A 55 7.93 11.99 18.64
C ARG A 55 7.16 13.18 18.09
N LEU A 56 5.88 12.99 17.74
CA LEU A 56 5.02 14.02 17.13
C LEU A 56 4.39 14.99 18.15
N GLY A 57 4.63 14.81 19.45
CA GLY A 57 4.12 15.68 20.50
C GLY A 57 2.58 15.72 20.58
N PHE A 58 1.90 14.62 20.28
CA PHE A 58 0.43 14.57 20.35
C PHE A 58 -0.05 14.58 21.80
N ASP A 59 -0.82 15.61 22.16
CA ASP A 59 -1.57 15.63 23.41
C ASP A 59 -2.72 14.60 23.42
N ASP A 60 -3.33 14.43 24.59
CA ASP A 60 -4.37 13.43 24.79
C ASP A 60 -5.63 13.72 23.97
N ASP A 61 -5.95 15.00 23.74
CA ASP A 61 -7.11 15.45 22.97
C ASP A 61 -6.91 15.15 21.47
N THR A 62 -5.77 15.56 20.90
CA THR A 62 -5.36 15.25 19.52
C THR A 62 -5.36 13.74 19.29
N ARG A 63 -4.90 12.96 20.26
CA ARG A 63 -4.87 11.49 20.17
C ARG A 63 -6.28 10.91 20.11
N ALA A 64 -7.20 11.40 20.94
CA ALA A 64 -8.58 10.96 20.94
C ALA A 64 -9.28 11.29 19.61
N GLU A 65 -9.05 12.48 19.06
CA GLU A 65 -9.60 12.91 17.77
C GLU A 65 -9.07 12.07 16.60
N LEU A 66 -7.75 11.81 16.56
CA LEU A 66 -7.15 10.92 15.54
C LEU A 66 -7.71 9.50 15.62
N GLN A 67 -7.86 8.97 16.83
CA GLN A 67 -8.43 7.63 17.02
C GLN A 67 -9.87 7.56 16.52
N ALA A 68 -10.68 8.60 16.79
CA ALA A 68 -12.04 8.70 16.28
C ALA A 68 -12.06 8.77 14.75
N ALA A 69 -11.23 9.63 14.14
CA ALA A 69 -11.14 9.76 12.68
C ALA A 69 -10.72 8.45 11.99
N HIS A 70 -9.79 7.69 12.58
CA HIS A 70 -9.39 6.39 12.06
C HIS A 70 -10.48 5.32 12.24
N ALA A 71 -11.21 5.33 13.36
CA ALA A 71 -12.34 4.43 13.57
C ALA A 71 -13.44 4.66 12.53
N GLU A 72 -13.76 5.93 12.27
CA GLU A 72 -14.72 6.33 11.25
C GLU A 72 -14.29 5.90 9.85
N MET A 73 -13.03 6.17 9.45
CA MET A 73 -12.51 5.69 8.16
C MET A 73 -12.62 4.17 8.03
N ARG A 74 -12.29 3.42 9.09
CA ARG A 74 -12.36 1.96 9.07
C ARG A 74 -13.80 1.47 8.89
N ASP A 75 -14.75 2.09 9.55
CA ASP A 75 -16.16 1.71 9.46
C ASP A 75 -16.73 2.09 8.08
N ALA A 76 -16.44 3.29 7.58
CA ALA A 76 -16.80 3.68 6.21
C ALA A 76 -16.16 2.77 5.14
N HIS A 77 -14.91 2.33 5.35
CA HIS A 77 -14.27 1.36 4.46
C HIS A 77 -14.96 -0.01 4.49
N ARG A 78 -15.43 -0.45 5.67
CA ARG A 78 -16.22 -1.69 5.82
C ARG A 78 -17.55 -1.57 5.08
N ASP A 79 -18.21 -0.43 5.20
CA ASP A 79 -19.49 -0.18 4.54
C ASP A 79 -19.34 -0.14 3.02
N LEU A 80 -18.34 0.62 2.50
CA LEU A 80 -18.02 0.62 1.07
C LEU A 80 -17.69 -0.77 0.54
N LYS A 81 -17.03 -1.63 1.34
CA LYS A 81 -16.72 -3.00 0.94
C LYS A 81 -17.97 -3.86 0.78
N GLY A 82 -19.04 -3.56 1.53
CA GLY A 82 -20.33 -4.25 1.47
C GLY A 82 -21.28 -3.68 0.43
N GLN A 83 -20.95 -2.55 -0.20
CA GLN A 83 -21.77 -1.94 -1.25
C GLN A 83 -21.55 -2.62 -2.61
N ASP A 84 -22.64 -2.77 -3.34
CA ASP A 84 -22.61 -3.12 -4.75
C ASP A 84 -22.41 -1.85 -5.58
N PHE A 85 -21.50 -1.91 -6.55
CA PHE A 85 -21.23 -0.82 -7.49
C PHE A 85 -21.53 -1.28 -8.90
N ASP A 86 -22.02 -0.38 -9.74
CA ASP A 86 -22.33 -0.69 -11.12
C ASP A 86 -21.05 -0.85 -11.95
N SER A 87 -19.93 -0.25 -11.50
CA SER A 87 -18.64 -0.36 -12.18
C SER A 87 -17.43 -0.31 -11.24
N ARG A 88 -16.28 -0.73 -11.78
CA ARG A 88 -14.97 -0.59 -11.10
C ARG A 88 -14.60 0.88 -10.89
N ASP A 89 -14.97 1.75 -11.84
CA ASP A 89 -14.63 3.17 -11.79
C ASP A 89 -15.42 3.87 -10.68
N GLU A 90 -16.71 3.58 -10.58
CA GLU A 90 -17.56 4.07 -9.49
C GLU A 90 -17.03 3.64 -8.12
N ARG A 91 -16.68 2.35 -7.97
CA ARG A 91 -16.04 1.85 -6.75
C ARG A 91 -14.74 2.59 -6.44
N ARG A 92 -13.90 2.82 -7.45
CA ARG A 92 -12.62 3.54 -7.28
C ARG A 92 -12.88 4.98 -6.82
N ASP A 93 -13.85 5.64 -7.43
CA ASP A 93 -14.15 7.04 -7.14
C ASP A 93 -14.75 7.18 -5.72
N ALA A 94 -15.60 6.24 -5.28
CA ALA A 94 -16.09 6.16 -3.89
C ALA A 94 -14.95 5.98 -2.87
N TYR A 95 -13.98 5.09 -3.14
CA TYR A 95 -12.81 4.96 -2.26
C TYR A 95 -11.91 6.19 -2.29
N ARG A 96 -11.77 6.85 -3.44
CA ARG A 96 -11.01 8.11 -3.53
C ARG A 96 -11.64 9.18 -2.67
N GLU A 97 -12.96 9.35 -2.77
CA GLU A 97 -13.70 10.31 -1.97
C GLU A 97 -13.53 10.04 -0.46
N LEU A 98 -13.66 8.78 -0.03
CA LEU A 98 -13.41 8.41 1.37
C LEU A 98 -11.99 8.79 1.83
N HIS A 99 -10.98 8.56 1.00
CA HIS A 99 -9.61 8.94 1.32
C HIS A 99 -9.41 10.47 1.39
N GLU A 100 -10.09 11.22 0.53
CA GLU A 100 -10.06 12.70 0.54
C GLU A 100 -10.74 13.26 1.80
N GLN A 101 -11.90 12.71 2.17
CA GLN A 101 -12.61 13.07 3.40
C GLN A 101 -11.77 12.77 4.64
N HIS A 102 -11.17 11.57 4.73
CA HIS A 102 -10.30 11.23 5.85
C HIS A 102 -9.08 12.13 5.92
N ARG A 103 -8.47 12.46 4.77
CA ARG A 103 -7.35 13.39 4.73
C ARG A 103 -7.74 14.78 5.24
N ALA A 104 -8.90 15.30 4.83
CA ALA A 104 -9.41 16.57 5.32
C ALA A 104 -9.64 16.55 6.84
N ALA A 105 -10.22 15.48 7.37
CA ALA A 105 -10.41 15.32 8.81
C ALA A 105 -9.07 15.34 9.57
N LEU A 106 -8.04 14.68 9.04
CA LEU A 106 -6.69 14.73 9.64
C LEU A 106 -6.05 16.13 9.53
N ASP A 107 -6.33 16.86 8.45
CA ASP A 107 -5.81 18.21 8.24
C ASP A 107 -6.42 19.23 9.22
N ASP A 108 -7.63 18.97 9.73
CA ASP A 108 -8.27 19.79 10.76
C ASP A 108 -7.76 19.49 12.19
N ILE A 109 -7.35 18.23 12.44
CA ILE A 109 -6.86 17.78 13.75
C ILE A 109 -5.37 18.12 13.94
N LEU A 110 -4.56 17.99 12.90
CA LEU A 110 -3.10 18.10 12.98
C LEU A 110 -2.60 19.50 12.65
N THR A 111 -1.59 19.97 13.42
CA THR A 111 -0.88 21.22 13.09
C THR A 111 -0.01 21.06 11.84
N ASP A 112 0.37 22.18 11.21
CA ASP A 112 1.31 22.18 10.07
C ASP A 112 2.61 21.44 10.36
N GLU A 113 3.16 21.64 11.56
CA GLU A 113 4.42 21.03 12.01
C GLU A 113 4.26 19.51 12.18
N GLN A 114 3.20 19.07 12.87
CA GLN A 114 2.88 17.66 13.06
C GLN A 114 2.65 16.93 11.74
N ARG A 115 1.99 17.59 10.77
CA ARG A 115 1.77 17.05 9.43
C ARG A 115 3.08 16.86 8.67
N GLU A 116 3.99 17.82 8.74
CA GLU A 116 5.26 17.71 8.03
C GLU A 116 6.15 16.63 8.64
N GLU A 117 6.16 16.50 9.98
CA GLU A 117 6.90 15.44 10.64
C GLU A 117 6.33 14.05 10.32
N LEU A 118 5.00 13.90 10.32
CA LEU A 118 4.34 12.66 9.88
C LEU A 118 4.73 12.31 8.44
N ARG A 119 4.72 13.29 7.52
CA ARG A 119 5.16 13.09 6.13
C ARG A 119 6.63 12.69 6.05
N SER A 120 7.51 13.31 6.85
CA SER A 120 8.92 12.94 6.92
C SER A 120 9.11 11.50 7.39
N ALA A 121 8.46 11.12 8.51
CA ALA A 121 8.52 9.77 9.05
C ALA A 121 7.98 8.73 8.04
N MET A 122 6.89 9.04 7.34
CA MET A 122 6.38 8.18 6.26
C MET A 122 7.37 8.07 5.10
N ARG A 123 8.05 9.16 4.71
CA ARG A 123 9.09 9.13 3.68
C ARG A 123 10.28 8.29 4.10
N GLU A 124 10.76 8.44 5.33
CA GLU A 124 11.85 7.64 5.91
C GLU A 124 11.51 6.14 5.85
N LYS A 125 10.36 5.75 6.39
CA LYS A 125 9.88 4.36 6.38
C LYS A 125 9.69 3.80 4.97
N MET A 126 9.18 4.61 4.04
CA MET A 126 9.06 4.23 2.64
C MET A 126 10.43 3.96 2.02
N GLN A 127 11.44 4.77 2.35
CA GLN A 127 12.80 4.61 1.84
C GLN A 127 13.50 3.39 2.43
N GLU A 128 13.34 3.14 3.73
CA GLU A 128 13.78 1.94 4.42
C GLU A 128 13.16 0.70 3.77
N HIS A 129 11.84 0.65 3.66
CA HIS A 129 11.16 -0.49 3.04
C HIS A 129 11.57 -0.69 1.57
N ARG A 130 11.82 0.39 0.83
CA ARG A 130 12.38 0.30 -0.53
C ARG A 130 13.80 -0.26 -0.52
N ALA A 131 14.64 0.09 0.46
CA ALA A 131 15.98 -0.45 0.59
C ALA A 131 15.94 -1.95 0.92
N GLU A 132 15.17 -2.35 1.93
CA GLU A 132 14.95 -3.76 2.29
C GLU A 132 14.45 -4.58 1.08
N ARG A 133 13.46 -4.05 0.35
CA ARG A 133 12.95 -4.73 -0.85
C ARG A 133 14.00 -4.86 -1.95
N ARG A 134 14.90 -3.87 -2.09
CA ARG A 134 16.01 -3.94 -3.05
C ARG A 134 17.03 -4.98 -2.61
N GLU A 135 17.40 -5.00 -1.33
CA GLU A 135 18.35 -5.96 -0.77
C GLU A 135 17.82 -7.39 -0.89
N ALA A 136 16.60 -7.64 -0.44
CA ALA A 136 15.98 -8.96 -0.58
C ALA A 136 15.83 -9.41 -2.04
N MET A 137 15.62 -8.47 -2.97
CA MET A 137 15.62 -8.77 -4.40
C MET A 137 17.03 -9.12 -4.89
N GLN A 138 18.05 -8.36 -4.48
CA GLN A 138 19.45 -8.63 -4.84
C GLN A 138 19.90 -9.99 -4.32
N GLU A 139 19.67 -10.31 -3.04
CA GLU A 139 20.00 -11.62 -2.46
C GLU A 139 19.35 -12.76 -3.23
N ARG A 140 18.06 -12.61 -3.57
CA ARG A 140 17.31 -13.59 -4.34
C ARG A 140 17.88 -13.79 -5.74
N LEU A 141 18.27 -12.72 -6.42
CA LEU A 141 18.89 -12.78 -7.74
C LEU A 141 20.30 -13.39 -7.67
N THR A 142 21.10 -13.03 -6.67
CA THR A 142 22.43 -13.62 -6.45
C THR A 142 22.33 -15.12 -6.22
N ALA A 143 21.45 -15.56 -5.31
CA ALA A 143 21.26 -16.98 -5.04
C ALA A 143 20.74 -17.76 -6.27
N LEU A 144 19.93 -17.12 -7.11
CA LEU A 144 19.45 -17.71 -8.36
C LEU A 144 20.60 -17.90 -9.36
N VAL A 145 21.38 -16.85 -9.61
CA VAL A 145 22.52 -16.88 -10.54
C VAL A 145 23.62 -17.83 -10.05
N ASP A 146 23.85 -17.92 -8.73
CA ASP A 146 24.77 -18.89 -8.14
C ASP A 146 24.33 -20.34 -8.37
N GLY A 147 23.01 -20.59 -8.43
CA GLY A 147 22.45 -21.91 -8.73
C GLY A 147 22.56 -22.35 -10.20
N TRP A 148 22.82 -21.44 -11.14
CA TRP A 148 22.86 -21.73 -12.57
C TRP A 148 24.20 -22.26 -13.09
N GLU A 149 25.21 -22.40 -12.21
CA GLU A 149 26.54 -22.93 -12.58
C GLU A 149 27.17 -22.24 -13.81
N LEU A 150 26.83 -20.97 -14.06
CA LEU A 150 27.35 -20.16 -15.18
C LEU A 150 28.87 -20.02 -15.11
N SER A 151 29.51 -20.00 -16.28
CA SER A 151 30.94 -19.66 -16.43
C SER A 151 31.24 -18.22 -16.00
N ASP A 152 32.52 -17.93 -15.74
CA ASP A 152 32.96 -16.58 -15.36
C ASP A 152 32.66 -15.56 -16.48
N GLU A 153 32.81 -15.97 -17.75
CA GLU A 153 32.47 -15.16 -18.91
C GLU A 153 30.96 -14.86 -19.00
N GLU A 154 30.10 -15.87 -18.80
CA GLU A 154 28.64 -15.69 -18.80
C GLU A 154 28.17 -14.82 -17.63
N ARG A 155 28.77 -14.99 -16.44
CA ARG A 155 28.50 -14.14 -15.27
C ARG A 155 28.91 -12.69 -15.51
N ALA A 156 30.05 -12.47 -16.17
CA ALA A 156 30.51 -11.14 -16.54
C ALA A 156 29.55 -10.49 -17.55
N ALA A 157 29.16 -11.20 -18.61
CA ALA A 157 28.22 -10.70 -19.62
C ALA A 157 26.83 -10.39 -19.03
N LEU A 158 26.32 -11.24 -18.12
CA LEU A 158 25.06 -11.00 -17.42
C LEU A 158 25.14 -9.75 -16.52
N THR A 159 26.27 -9.56 -15.84
CA THR A 159 26.50 -8.39 -14.99
C THR A 159 26.52 -7.10 -15.82
N GLU A 160 27.25 -7.11 -16.94
CA GLU A 160 27.32 -5.99 -17.88
C GLU A 160 25.94 -5.65 -18.45
N THR A 161 25.17 -6.66 -18.88
CA THR A 161 23.80 -6.48 -19.39
C THR A 161 22.87 -5.83 -18.36
N ARG A 162 23.02 -6.18 -17.08
CA ARG A 162 22.27 -5.58 -15.98
C ARG A 162 22.71 -4.14 -15.70
N GLU A 163 24.01 -3.86 -15.74
CA GLU A 163 24.55 -2.51 -15.54
C GLU A 163 24.14 -1.55 -16.65
N ALA A 164 24.16 -2.02 -17.91
CA ALA A 164 23.65 -1.28 -19.07
C ALA A 164 22.18 -0.87 -18.86
N LEU A 165 21.30 -1.82 -18.50
CA LEU A 165 19.90 -1.51 -18.20
C LEU A 165 19.76 -0.41 -17.13
N TYR A 166 20.55 -0.47 -16.05
CA TYR A 166 20.48 0.55 -15.00
C TYR A 166 20.97 1.92 -15.48
N SER A 167 21.96 1.96 -16.36
CA SER A 167 22.42 3.18 -17.02
C SER A 167 21.31 3.76 -17.90
N ASP A 168 20.75 2.95 -18.80
CA ASP A 168 19.71 3.37 -19.73
C ASP A 168 18.44 3.84 -18.98
N MET A 169 18.04 3.11 -17.93
CA MET A 169 16.92 3.51 -17.06
C MET A 169 17.15 4.86 -16.37
N ARG A 170 18.41 5.22 -16.08
CA ARG A 170 18.79 6.52 -15.51
C ARG A 170 18.70 7.61 -16.58
N GLU A 171 19.26 7.37 -17.75
CA GLU A 171 19.20 8.30 -18.89
C GLU A 171 17.74 8.60 -19.28
N LEU A 172 16.92 7.56 -19.42
CA LEU A 172 15.47 7.68 -19.67
C LEU A 172 14.72 8.46 -18.60
N ARG A 173 15.20 8.48 -17.35
CA ARG A 173 14.57 9.25 -16.27
C ARG A 173 14.89 10.73 -16.36
N GLU A 174 16.07 11.06 -16.86
CA GLU A 174 16.57 12.42 -17.03
C GLU A 174 16.11 13.03 -18.36
N GLN A 175 15.72 12.19 -19.32
CA GLN A 175 15.16 12.60 -20.60
C GLN A 175 13.79 13.27 -20.46
N GLU A 176 13.60 14.37 -21.19
CA GLU A 176 12.31 15.02 -21.38
C GLU A 176 11.56 14.36 -22.55
N PHE A 177 10.24 14.25 -22.42
CA PHE A 177 9.36 13.66 -23.42
C PHE A 177 8.23 14.62 -23.73
N ASP A 178 7.80 14.67 -24.99
CA ASP A 178 6.72 15.54 -25.42
C ASP A 178 5.35 14.99 -24.97
N SER A 179 5.28 13.68 -24.68
CA SER A 179 4.07 13.04 -24.18
C SER A 179 4.31 11.89 -23.22
N ARG A 180 3.25 11.51 -22.50
CA ARG A 180 3.25 10.35 -21.62
C ARG A 180 3.32 9.02 -22.39
N ASP A 181 2.80 9.01 -23.62
CA ASP A 181 2.80 7.82 -24.48
C ASP A 181 4.19 7.58 -25.07
N GLU A 182 4.87 8.63 -25.55
CA GLU A 182 6.25 8.56 -26.01
C GLU A 182 7.19 8.06 -24.90
N ARG A 183 7.05 8.61 -23.69
CA ARG A 183 7.79 8.11 -22.51
C ARG A 183 7.52 6.63 -22.28
N ARG A 184 6.26 6.19 -22.40
CA ARG A 184 5.87 4.79 -22.19
C ARG A 184 6.50 3.88 -23.27
N GLU A 185 6.48 4.30 -24.52
CA GLU A 185 7.10 3.59 -25.64
C GLU A 185 8.60 3.46 -25.44
N ALA A 186 9.28 4.52 -25.00
CA ALA A 186 10.72 4.48 -24.73
C ALA A 186 11.08 3.50 -23.60
N TYR A 187 10.31 3.47 -22.51
CA TYR A 187 10.49 2.46 -21.46
C TYR A 187 10.13 1.04 -21.92
N GLN A 188 9.23 0.90 -22.89
CA GLN A 188 8.89 -0.41 -23.45
C GLN A 188 10.02 -0.91 -24.36
N ALA A 189 10.54 -0.07 -25.25
CA ALA A 189 11.68 -0.39 -26.09
C ALA A 189 12.89 -0.85 -25.25
N LEU A 190 13.24 -0.11 -24.19
CA LEU A 190 14.34 -0.50 -23.30
C LEU A 190 14.10 -1.89 -22.65
N ARG A 191 12.86 -2.20 -22.26
CA ARG A 191 12.54 -3.51 -21.69
C ARG A 191 12.67 -4.63 -22.72
N ASP A 192 12.25 -4.37 -23.95
CA ASP A 192 12.30 -5.33 -25.05
C ASP A 192 13.76 -5.59 -25.47
N GLU A 193 14.58 -4.55 -25.55
CA GLU A 193 16.03 -4.62 -25.81
C GLU A 193 16.76 -5.40 -24.71
N HIS A 194 16.49 -5.08 -23.44
CA HIS A 194 17.08 -5.81 -22.32
C HIS A 194 16.64 -7.28 -22.29
N HIS A 195 15.37 -7.56 -22.59
CA HIS A 195 14.89 -8.93 -22.70
C HIS A 195 15.62 -9.68 -23.83
N ALA A 196 15.79 -9.06 -25.00
CA ALA A 196 16.54 -9.65 -26.10
C ALA A 196 17.99 -9.98 -25.71
N ALA A 197 18.68 -9.04 -25.05
CA ALA A 197 20.04 -9.27 -24.54
C ALA A 197 20.10 -10.44 -23.55
N LEU A 198 19.12 -10.57 -22.66
CA LEU A 198 19.03 -11.71 -21.74
C LEU A 198 18.79 -13.03 -22.48
N THR A 199 18.01 -13.06 -23.57
CA THR A 199 17.76 -14.28 -24.35
C THR A 199 18.97 -14.79 -25.12
N GLU A 200 19.97 -13.94 -25.36
CA GLU A 200 21.24 -14.36 -25.97
C GLU A 200 22.18 -15.02 -24.95
N LEU A 201 22.01 -14.70 -23.66
CA LEU A 201 22.89 -15.15 -22.57
C LEU A 201 22.30 -16.29 -21.75
N LEU A 202 20.97 -16.35 -21.63
CA LEU A 202 20.26 -17.27 -20.76
C LEU A 202 19.31 -18.14 -21.55
N ASP A 203 19.14 -19.39 -21.12
CA ASP A 203 18.13 -20.27 -21.69
C ASP A 203 16.70 -19.92 -21.22
N GLU A 204 15.71 -20.55 -21.85
CA GLU A 204 14.29 -20.30 -21.55
C GLU A 204 13.91 -20.63 -20.10
N GLN A 205 14.53 -21.65 -19.50
CA GLN A 205 14.26 -22.02 -18.11
C GLN A 205 14.81 -20.94 -17.16
N GLN A 206 16.06 -20.51 -17.37
CA GLN A 206 16.71 -19.48 -16.58
C GLN A 206 15.95 -18.14 -16.68
N LEU A 207 15.45 -17.78 -17.86
CA LEU A 207 14.62 -16.59 -18.06
C LEU A 207 13.31 -16.64 -17.27
N GLU A 208 12.61 -17.77 -17.28
CA GLU A 208 11.37 -17.92 -16.51
C GLU A 208 11.64 -17.94 -15.00
N GLU A 209 12.75 -18.53 -14.55
CA GLU A 209 13.19 -18.45 -13.16
C GLU A 209 13.55 -17.01 -12.75
N LEU A 210 14.20 -16.24 -13.63
CA LEU A 210 14.50 -14.81 -13.42
C LEU A 210 13.24 -13.96 -13.37
N LYS A 211 12.27 -14.24 -14.23
CA LYS A 211 10.99 -13.54 -14.26
C LYS A 211 10.18 -13.84 -13.00
N ALA A 212 10.10 -15.12 -12.61
CA ALA A 212 9.52 -15.51 -11.33
C ALA A 212 10.26 -14.78 -10.19
N ALA A 213 11.60 -14.82 -10.25
CA ALA A 213 12.62 -13.96 -9.63
C ALA A 213 12.20 -12.54 -9.24
N MET A 214 11.70 -11.84 -10.25
CA MET A 214 11.39 -10.42 -10.16
C MET A 214 9.95 -10.15 -9.74
N GLN A 215 9.06 -11.14 -9.79
CA GLN A 215 7.68 -10.96 -9.36
C GLN A 215 7.58 -10.72 -7.85
N PRO A 216 6.79 -9.72 -7.41
CA PRO A 216 6.57 -9.48 -5.99
C PRO A 216 5.84 -10.68 -5.37
N LYS A 217 6.31 -11.14 -4.20
CA LYS A 217 5.60 -12.13 -3.39
C LYS A 217 4.21 -11.57 -3.06
N GLY A 218 3.17 -12.11 -3.70
CA GLY A 218 1.78 -11.65 -3.58
C GLY A 218 1.03 -11.50 -4.90
N SER A 219 1.70 -11.47 -6.05
CA SER A 219 1.01 -11.31 -7.35
C SER A 219 0.25 -12.56 -7.85
N LYS A 220 0.24 -13.66 -7.09
CA LYS A 220 -0.48 -14.90 -7.44
C LYS A 220 -1.96 -14.90 -7.03
N HIS A 221 -2.53 -13.81 -6.52
CA HIS A 221 -3.95 -13.72 -6.18
C HIS A 221 -4.61 -12.53 -6.90
N GLY A 222 -5.36 -12.81 -7.97
CA GLY A 222 -6.09 -11.76 -8.69
C GLY A 222 -6.93 -12.17 -9.90
N HIS A 223 -7.08 -13.46 -10.23
CA HIS A 223 -8.08 -13.92 -11.20
C HIS A 223 -8.82 -15.13 -10.64
N ARG A 224 -9.62 -14.93 -9.59
CA ARG A 224 -10.67 -15.89 -9.27
C ARG A 224 -11.83 -15.58 -10.21
N HIS A 225 -12.00 -16.44 -11.22
CA HIS A 225 -13.20 -16.49 -12.05
C HIS A 225 -14.44 -16.36 -11.16
N HIS A 226 -15.30 -15.37 -11.43
CA HIS A 226 -16.67 -15.38 -10.96
C HIS A 226 -17.32 -16.65 -11.51
N GLY A 227 -17.39 -17.70 -10.69
CA GLY A 227 -18.26 -18.82 -10.94
C GLY A 227 -19.68 -18.29 -11.07
N LYS A 228 -20.30 -18.55 -12.23
CA LYS A 228 -21.74 -18.41 -12.43
C LYS A 228 -22.46 -19.00 -11.22
N ARG A 229 -22.97 -18.14 -10.34
CA ARG A 229 -24.08 -18.54 -9.45
C ARG A 229 -25.28 -18.68 -10.37
N GLY A 230 -25.77 -19.92 -10.47
CA GLY A 230 -26.92 -20.27 -11.28
C GLY A 230 -28.12 -19.41 -10.92
N HIS A 231 -28.69 -18.77 -11.94
CA HIS A 231 -30.10 -18.47 -11.95
C HIS A 231 -30.87 -19.78 -11.71
N PRO A 232 -31.74 -19.89 -10.69
CA PRO A 232 -32.80 -20.87 -10.74
C PRO A 232 -33.76 -20.40 -11.83
N SER A 233 -33.67 -21.02 -13.00
CA SER A 233 -34.75 -20.96 -13.97
C SER A 233 -35.97 -21.62 -13.35
N GLU A 234 -37.05 -20.85 -13.22
CA GLU A 234 -38.41 -21.37 -13.16
C GLU A 234 -38.57 -22.50 -14.17
N ARG A 235 -39.01 -23.67 -13.68
CA ARG A 235 -39.76 -24.67 -14.45
C ARG A 235 -40.73 -25.39 -13.52
N ASP A 236 -42.00 -24.99 -13.69
CA ASP A 236 -43.21 -25.82 -13.79
C ASP A 236 -43.63 -26.70 -12.60
N ALA A 237 -44.67 -26.23 -11.90
CA ALA A 237 -45.96 -26.94 -11.71
C ALA A 237 -47.04 -25.97 -11.22
#